data_AF-A0A4Q7CKR1-F1
#
_entry.id   AF-A0A4Q7CKR1-F1
#
_cell.length_a   1.000
_cell.length_b   1.000
_cell.length_c   1.000
_cell.angle_alpha   90.00
_cell.angle_beta   90.00
_cell.angle_gamma   90.00
#
_symmetry.space_group_name_H-M   'P 1'
#
loop_
_entity.id
_entity.type
_entity.pdbx_description
1 polymer ?
#
loop_
_entity_poly.entity_id
_entity_poly.type
_entity_poly.pdbx_seq_one_letter_code
_entity_poly.pdbx_strand_id
1 'polypeptide(L)' 'ILSLCMKKEEDLEDVKISEVFTEDFLNSNFWLYWKTMFAFEPWHSAMEMRRYLMRFVHHIGGLANFSALKFTKY' A
#
# COMPACT_ATOMS: atom_id res chain seq x y z
N ILE A 1 -0.63 2.85 9.07
CA ILE A 1 -0.51 1.51 8.41
C ILE A 1 -1.10 0.42 9.30
N LEU A 2 -0.57 0.21 10.51
CA LEU A 2 -1.08 -0.83 11.43
C LEU A 2 -2.59 -0.70 11.70
N SER A 3 -3.09 0.51 11.86
CA SER A 3 -4.53 0.80 12.01
C SER A 3 -5.37 0.28 10.83
N LEU A 4 -4.90 0.45 9.59
CA LEU A 4 -5.57 -0.05 8.39
C LEU A 4 -5.57 -1.58 8.37
N CYS A 5 -4.46 -2.24 8.74
CA CYS A 5 -4.38 -3.70 8.78
C CYS A 5 -5.32 -4.33 9.82
N MET A 6 -5.60 -3.65 10.93
CA MET A 6 -6.49 -4.14 11.99
C MET A 6 -7.98 -3.91 11.71
N LYS A 7 -8.34 -3.05 10.75
CA LYS A 7 -9.74 -2.87 10.33
C LYS A 7 -10.29 -4.15 9.71
N LYS A 8 -11.59 -4.40 9.89
CA LYS A 8 -12.31 -5.44 9.15
C LYS A 8 -12.48 -4.98 7.70
N GLU A 9 -12.58 -5.91 6.76
CA GLU A 9 -12.84 -5.55 5.35
C GLU A 9 -14.21 -4.89 5.19
N GLU A 10 -15.21 -5.36 5.93
CA GLU A 10 -16.57 -4.79 5.95
C GLU A 10 -16.58 -3.28 6.29
N ASP A 11 -15.62 -2.81 7.09
CA ASP A 11 -15.51 -1.39 7.49
C ASP A 11 -14.79 -0.52 6.44
N LEU A 12 -14.40 -1.09 5.29
CA LEU A 12 -13.59 -0.45 4.24
C LEU A 12 -14.28 -0.40 2.88
N GLU A 13 -15.58 -0.70 2.83
CA GLU A 13 -16.38 -0.60 1.62
C GLU A 13 -16.48 0.86 1.14
N ASP A 14 -16.17 1.08 -0.14
CA ASP A 14 -16.08 2.41 -0.79
C ASP A 14 -15.17 3.46 -0.11
N VAL A 15 -14.31 3.04 0.84
CA VAL A 15 -13.35 3.92 1.51
C VAL A 15 -12.10 4.13 0.65
N LYS A 16 -11.69 5.39 0.47
CA LYS A 16 -10.50 5.78 -0.27
C LYS A 16 -9.25 5.79 0.60
N ILE A 17 -8.09 5.58 -0.01
CA ILE A 17 -6.79 5.65 0.67
C ILE A 17 -6.57 7.03 1.32
N SER A 18 -6.98 8.12 0.66
CA SER A 18 -6.89 9.48 1.20
C SER A 18 -7.76 9.74 2.43
N GLU A 19 -8.75 8.90 2.71
CA GLU A 19 -9.65 9.04 3.87
C GLU A 19 -9.10 8.31 5.10
N VAL A 20 -8.17 7.37 4.92
CA VAL A 20 -7.58 6.57 6.01
C VAL A 20 -6.15 6.98 6.36
N PHE A 21 -5.50 7.79 5.52
CA PHE A 21 -4.14 8.27 5.71
C PHE A 21 -4.04 9.78 5.70
N THR A 22 -3.09 10.31 6.49
CA THR A 22 -2.79 11.74 6.55
C THR A 22 -1.93 12.18 5.37
N GLU A 23 -1.86 13.50 5.17
CA GLU A 23 -0.98 14.11 4.16
C GLU A 23 0.50 13.74 4.38
N ASP A 24 0.97 13.69 5.62
CA ASP A 24 2.33 13.23 5.96
C ASP A 24 2.62 11.83 5.43
N PHE A 25 1.65 10.93 5.49
CA PHE A 25 1.79 9.58 4.93
C PHE A 25 1.85 9.62 3.41
N LEU A 26 0.97 10.40 2.77
CA LEU A 26 0.93 10.56 1.32
C LEU A 26 2.17 11.28 0.76
N ASN A 27 2.94 11.97 1.59
CA ASN A 27 4.22 12.58 1.23
C ASN A 27 5.43 11.72 1.64
N SER A 28 5.22 10.55 2.24
CA SER A 28 6.30 9.68 2.69
C SER A 28 6.98 8.92 1.53
N ASN A 29 8.26 8.61 1.70
CA ASN A 29 8.99 7.72 0.78
C ASN A 29 8.31 6.34 0.65
N PHE A 30 7.68 5.86 1.74
CA PHE A 30 6.93 4.62 1.71
C PHE A 30 5.79 4.68 0.69
N TRP A 31 4.96 5.73 0.74
CA TRP A 31 3.86 5.89 -0.20
C TRP A 31 4.35 6.11 -1.63
N LEU A 32 5.44 6.87 -1.82
CA LEU A 32 6.06 7.04 -3.14
C LEU A 32 6.45 5.69 -3.76
N TYR A 33 7.13 4.83 -3.01
CA TYR A 33 7.50 3.49 -3.48
C TYR A 33 6.28 2.61 -3.71
N TRP A 34 5.35 2.59 -2.76
CA TRP A 34 4.16 1.76 -2.83
C TRP A 34 3.28 2.10 -4.04
N LYS A 35 2.99 3.39 -4.23
CA LYS A 35 2.10 3.87 -5.28
C LYS A 35 2.70 3.67 -6.68
N THR A 36 4.02 3.78 -6.81
CA THR A 36 4.72 3.60 -8.10
C THR A 36 4.90 2.12 -8.45
N MET A 37 5.14 1.24 -7.48
CA MET A 37 5.26 -0.21 -7.72
C MET A 37 3.92 -0.88 -8.04
N PHE A 38 2.85 -0.46 -7.37
CA PHE A 38 1.53 -1.10 -7.48
C PHE A 38 0.49 -0.24 -8.22
N ALA A 39 0.90 0.90 -8.78
CA ALA A 39 0.03 1.84 -9.50
C ALA A 39 -1.21 2.27 -8.70
N PHE A 40 -1.06 2.54 -7.40
CA PHE A 40 -2.12 3.07 -6.57
C PHE A 40 -2.23 4.60 -6.69
N GLU A 41 -3.45 5.11 -6.60
CA GLU A 41 -3.73 6.54 -6.48
C GLU A 41 -4.50 6.82 -5.16
N PRO A 42 -4.44 8.04 -4.61
CA PRO A 42 -5.09 8.35 -3.32
C PRO A 42 -6.61 8.11 -3.29
N TRP A 43 -7.28 8.16 -4.44
CA TRP A 43 -8.71 7.89 -4.59
C TRP A 43 -9.05 6.40 -4.80
N HIS A 44 -8.06 5.51 -4.86
CA HIS A 44 -8.30 4.07 -4.94
C HIS A 44 -8.73 3.50 -3.59
N SER A 45 -9.22 2.25 -3.62
CA SER A 45 -9.77 1.53 -2.46
C SER A 45 -8.73 1.30 -1.36
N ALA A 46 -9.06 1.73 -0.14
CA ALA A 46 -8.32 1.41 1.08
C ALA A 46 -8.37 -0.09 1.42
N MET A 47 -9.46 -0.77 1.04
CA MET A 47 -9.60 -2.22 1.19
C MET A 47 -8.51 -2.96 0.39
N GLU A 48 -8.30 -2.56 -0.86
CA GLU A 48 -7.29 -3.18 -1.73
C GLU A 48 -5.88 -2.89 -1.21
N MET A 49 -5.62 -1.66 -0.74
CA MET A 49 -4.35 -1.33 -0.09
C MET A 49 -4.10 -2.19 1.15
N ARG A 50 -5.11 -2.43 1.98
CA ARG A 50 -5.02 -3.34 3.14
C ARG A 50 -4.65 -4.76 2.72
N ARG A 51 -5.28 -5.30 1.67
CA ARG A 51 -4.96 -6.64 1.13
C ARG A 51 -3.51 -6.73 0.69
N TYR A 52 -3.01 -5.74 -0.06
CA TYR A 52 -1.61 -5.71 -0.49
C TYR A 52 -0.65 -5.61 0.70
N LEU A 53 -0.95 -4.76 1.68
CA LEU A 53 -0.13 -4.65 2.90
C LEU A 53 -0.02 -5.98 3.63
N MET A 54 -1.13 -6.69 3.82
CA MET A 54 -1.13 -8.02 4.45
C MET A 54 -0.46 -9.07 3.57
N ARG A 55 -0.65 -9.02 2.25
CA ARG A 55 -0.10 -9.98 1.30
C ARG A 55 1.41 -9.89 1.15
N PHE A 56 1.98 -8.69 1.27
CA PHE A 56 3.39 -8.41 1.01
C PHE A 56 4.18 -7.95 2.25
N VAL A 57 3.60 -8.04 3.45
CA VAL A 57 4.26 -7.61 4.70
C VAL A 57 5.66 -8.23 4.89
N HIS A 58 5.85 -9.50 4.50
CA HIS A 58 7.12 -10.22 4.57
C HIS A 58 8.15 -9.74 3.53
N HIS A 59 7.72 -9.02 2.49
CA HIS A 59 8.57 -8.44 1.45
C HIS A 59 8.78 -6.93 1.62
N ILE A 60 8.15 -6.28 2.61
CA ILE A 60 8.26 -4.82 2.81
C ILE A 60 9.70 -4.36 2.99
N GLY A 61 10.56 -5.15 3.65
CA GLY A 61 11.98 -4.83 3.80
C GLY A 61 12.75 -4.73 2.47
N GLY A 62 12.27 -5.40 1.41
CA GLY A 62 12.84 -5.34 0.07
C GLY A 62 12.25 -4.25 -0.82
N LEU A 63 11.24 -3.50 -0.36
CA LEU A 63 10.64 -2.40 -1.14
C LEU A 63 11.63 -1.24 -1.31
N ALA A 64 12.43 -0.96 -0.29
CA ALA A 64 13.37 0.16 -0.31
C ALA A 64 14.55 -0.05 -1.28
N ASN A 65 14.86 -1.30 -1.63
CA ASN A 65 16.00 -1.64 -2.50
C ASN A 65 15.59 -2.46 -3.75
N PHE A 66 14.28 -2.56 -4.03
CA PHE A 66 13.70 -3.33 -5.13
C PHE A 66 14.12 -4.82 -5.23
N SER A 67 14.75 -5.38 -4.20
CA SER A 67 15.23 -6.77 -4.20
C SER A 67 14.12 -7.81 -4.27
N ALA A 68 12.89 -7.40 -3.93
CA ALA A 68 11.70 -8.24 -4.01
C ALA A 68 11.13 -8.34 -5.44
N LEU A 69 11.54 -7.46 -6.36
CA LEU A 69 11.06 -7.48 -7.74
C LEU A 69 11.95 -8.38 -8.61
N LYS A 70 11.34 -9.36 -9.28
CA LYS A 70 12.01 -10.20 -10.28
C LYS A 70 11.49 -9.83 -11.65
N PHE A 71 12.41 -9.41 -12.51
CA PHE A 71 12.12 -9.11 -13.91
C PHE A 71 12.58 -10.26 -14.79
N THR A 72 11.79 -10.58 -15.82
CA THR A 72 12.23 -11.45 -16.90
C THR A 72 13.19 -10.68 -17.80
N LYS A 73 14.13 -11.38 -18.44
CA LYS A 73 15.05 -10.78 -19.42
C LYS A 73 14.32 -10.31 -20.70
N TYR A 74 13.10 -10.78 -20.90
CA TYR A 74 12.23 -10.50 -22.03
C TYR A 74 11.13 -9.55 -21.59
#